data_AF-A0A199AXC1-F1
#
_entry.id   AF-A0A199AXC1-F1
#
_cell.length_a   1.000
_cell.length_b   1.000
_cell.length_c   1.000
_cell.angle_alpha   90.00
_cell.angle_beta   90.00
_cell.angle_gamma   90.00
#
_symmetry.space_group_name_H-M   'P 1'
#
loop_
_entity.id
_entity.type
_entity.pdbx_description
1 polymer ?
#
loop_
_entity_poly.entity_id
_entity_poly.type
_entity_poly.pdbx_seq_one_letter_code
_entity_poly.pdbx_strand_id
1 'polypeptide(L)'
;MEHLSHFAQEFRKALRNLLPIVAVVVAFQLLVFRRMPEDPLQLVAGLLIVGVGIALFLQGLDLSVFPVGKNLANQFTRRGALGLLLAFGFFIGFAAVVAEPALIAVAEQAELISEGRINGIVLRVVIAVSVGLVLVVGILRVLRGWAVHRILIGGYVVVLAATFVAPPEIVGLAYDSGGVTTNVVTVPLIAAIGIGLANSIRGRSALTDGFGLVALCVMVPMIGVQLYGIWVYTFGGGGGEPAPGAQQSDGVPWWLEHVVGLAEMVRDVAPMVLVVLFFQYVALRRRLSHPLRVAVGFVMVLVGLYAFVVGLKMGLFPLGTQMAEQLIGLDVPVLILLFALLIGFATTMAEPALLAIAGQAAHVSPAGINATAIRLVVASGVAVGITLGVYRILVGAPLHYFIMVSYAVVIALVALAPKYIVALAFDLGGVTTSEVTVPLVTALGIGLASAIEGRSALVDGFGLIAFASIFPIISVLLYALVLEKIPRLRKEPS
;
A
#
# COMPACT_ATOMS: atom_id res chain seq x y z
N MET A 1 0.13 30.56 15.52
CA MET A 1 -0.58 30.86 14.25
C MET A 1 -0.06 29.98 13.09
N GLU A 2 1.25 29.81 12.93
CA GLU A 2 1.82 28.95 11.87
C GLU A 2 1.33 27.50 11.88
N HIS A 3 1.29 26.83 13.04
CA HIS A 3 0.79 25.44 13.13
C HIS A 3 -0.68 25.28 12.71
N LEU A 4 -1.54 26.26 13.02
CA LEU A 4 -2.95 26.22 12.64
C LEU A 4 -3.11 26.42 11.13
N SER A 5 -2.31 27.31 10.55
CA SER A 5 -2.30 27.53 9.10
C SER A 5 -1.78 26.31 8.33
N HIS A 6 -0.77 25.62 8.85
CA HIS A 6 -0.25 24.38 8.28
C HIS A 6 -1.30 23.26 8.33
N PHE A 7 -1.94 23.07 9.49
CA PHE A 7 -3.03 22.11 9.64
C PHE A 7 -4.18 22.39 8.67
N ALA A 8 -4.62 23.64 8.56
CA ALA A 8 -5.69 24.03 7.63
C ALA A 8 -5.31 23.76 6.15
N GLN A 9 -4.04 23.96 5.79
CA GLN A 9 -3.54 23.62 4.46
C GLN A 9 -3.56 22.11 4.22
N GLU A 10 -3.09 21.30 5.16
CA GLU A 10 -3.12 19.83 5.06
C GLU A 10 -4.54 19.28 5.03
N PHE A 11 -5.44 19.82 5.85
CA PHE A 11 -6.86 19.47 5.82
C PHE A 11 -7.51 19.79 4.47
N ARG A 12 -7.27 21.00 3.92
CA ARG A 12 -7.77 21.38 2.60
C ARG A 12 -7.19 20.49 1.49
N LYS A 13 -5.91 20.13 1.59
CA LYS A 13 -5.27 19.20 0.65
C LYS A 13 -5.91 17.81 0.73
N ALA A 14 -6.14 17.30 1.94
CA ALA A 14 -6.80 16.01 2.17
C ALA A 14 -8.20 15.98 1.55
N LEU A 15 -9.05 16.98 1.84
CA LEU A 15 -10.39 17.10 1.23
C LEU A 15 -10.33 17.15 -0.30
N ARG A 16 -9.43 17.95 -0.87
CA ARG A 16 -9.25 18.03 -2.32
C ARG A 16 -8.79 16.70 -2.92
N ASN A 17 -7.96 15.95 -2.21
CA ASN A 17 -7.50 14.64 -2.65
C ASN A 17 -8.62 13.60 -2.61
N LEU A 18 -9.58 13.70 -1.70
CA LEU A 18 -10.74 12.80 -1.63
C LEU A 18 -11.86 13.16 -2.62
N LEU A 19 -11.87 14.40 -3.13
CA LEU A 19 -12.87 14.90 -4.08
C LEU A 19 -13.10 13.97 -5.29
N PRO A 20 -12.07 13.40 -5.95
CA PRO A 20 -12.27 12.49 -7.08
C PRO A 20 -13.11 11.26 -6.70
N ILE A 21 -12.91 10.70 -5.49
CA ILE A 21 -13.65 9.53 -5.02
C ILE A 21 -15.13 9.90 -4.84
N VAL A 22 -15.39 11.00 -4.14
CA VAL A 22 -16.74 11.52 -3.90
C VAL A 22 -17.44 11.84 -5.22
N ALA A 23 -16.72 12.44 -6.18
CA ALA A 23 -17.26 12.79 -7.49
C ALA A 23 -17.71 11.54 -8.26
N VAL A 24 -16.93 10.47 -8.26
CA VAL A 24 -17.31 9.20 -8.91
C VAL A 24 -18.54 8.59 -8.26
N VAL A 25 -18.57 8.52 -6.92
CA VAL A 25 -19.71 7.95 -6.19
C VAL A 25 -20.99 8.74 -6.44
N VAL A 26 -20.94 10.07 -6.29
CA VAL A 26 -22.10 10.94 -6.51
C VAL A 26 -22.57 10.88 -7.96
N ALA A 27 -21.65 10.83 -8.93
CA ALA A 27 -22.00 10.70 -10.35
C ALA A 27 -22.77 9.41 -10.62
N PHE A 28 -22.33 8.27 -10.08
CA PHE A 28 -23.06 7.01 -10.25
C PHE A 28 -24.40 7.00 -9.51
N GLN A 29 -24.46 7.48 -8.26
CA GLN A 29 -25.70 7.57 -7.49
C GLN A 29 -26.76 8.41 -8.22
N LEU A 30 -26.39 9.59 -8.72
CA LEU A 30 -27.32 10.49 -9.40
C LEU A 30 -27.62 10.08 -10.85
N LEU A 31 -26.62 9.73 -11.65
CA LEU A 31 -26.79 9.50 -13.09
C LEU A 31 -27.22 8.07 -13.41
N VAL A 32 -26.71 7.07 -12.68
CA VAL A 32 -26.98 5.65 -12.94
C VAL A 32 -28.14 5.16 -12.09
N PHE A 33 -28.05 5.28 -10.76
CA PHE A 33 -29.06 4.76 -9.85
C PHE A 33 -30.26 5.67 -9.68
N ARG A 34 -30.11 6.97 -10.00
CA ARG A 34 -31.13 8.01 -9.79
C ARG A 34 -31.67 8.02 -8.35
N ARG A 35 -30.81 7.72 -7.38
CA ARG A 35 -31.10 7.72 -5.95
C ARG A 35 -30.13 8.65 -5.24
N MET A 36 -30.58 9.26 -4.15
CA MET A 36 -29.64 9.87 -3.20
C MET A 36 -29.00 8.75 -2.38
N PRO A 37 -27.74 8.92 -1.93
CA PRO A 37 -27.15 8.06 -0.93
C PRO A 37 -28.11 7.92 0.26
N GLU A 38 -28.22 6.73 0.85
CA GLU A 38 -29.17 6.48 1.95
C GLU A 38 -28.91 7.42 3.14
N ASP A 39 -27.62 7.68 3.46
CA ASP A 39 -27.21 8.59 4.53
C ASP A 39 -26.16 9.62 4.07
N PRO A 40 -26.58 10.72 3.39
CA PRO A 40 -25.64 11.72 2.89
C PRO A 40 -24.94 12.49 4.02
N LEU A 41 -25.62 12.63 5.18
CA LEU A 41 -25.02 13.26 6.36
C LEU A 41 -23.89 12.42 6.95
N GLN A 42 -24.06 11.10 7.02
CA GLN A 42 -23.03 10.18 7.50
C GLN A 42 -21.83 10.15 6.55
N LEU A 43 -22.08 10.17 5.24
CA LEU A 43 -21.03 10.28 4.22
C LEU A 43 -20.21 11.56 4.40
N VAL A 44 -20.87 12.71 4.52
CA VAL A 44 -20.19 14.01 4.69
C VAL A 44 -19.43 14.04 6.03
N ALA A 45 -20.05 13.57 7.11
CA ALA A 45 -19.39 13.47 8.41
C ALA A 45 -18.16 12.56 8.36
N GLY A 46 -18.29 11.38 7.75
CA GLY A 46 -17.19 10.44 7.52
C GLY A 46 -16.06 11.10 6.72
N LEU A 47 -16.38 11.77 5.61
CA LEU A 47 -15.39 12.46 4.78
C LEU A 47 -14.65 13.58 5.54
N LEU A 48 -15.36 14.35 6.37
CA LEU A 48 -14.75 15.38 7.21
C LEU A 48 -13.80 14.75 8.24
N ILE A 49 -14.22 13.65 8.87
CA ILE A 49 -13.40 12.89 9.81
C ILE A 49 -12.15 12.33 9.11
N VAL A 50 -12.28 11.77 7.90
CA VAL A 50 -11.12 11.32 7.08
C VAL A 50 -10.18 12.49 6.82
N GLY A 51 -10.70 13.66 6.43
CA GLY A 51 -9.90 14.85 6.19
C GLY A 51 -9.11 15.30 7.42
N VAL A 52 -9.75 15.33 8.60
CA VAL A 52 -9.09 15.64 9.88
C VAL A 52 -8.05 14.58 10.23
N GLY A 53 -8.40 13.31 10.06
CA GLY A 53 -7.53 12.16 10.33
C GLY A 53 -6.24 12.22 9.51
N ILE A 54 -6.33 12.37 8.19
CA ILE A 54 -5.17 12.51 7.29
C ILE A 54 -4.31 13.72 7.69
N ALA A 55 -4.93 14.88 7.98
CA ALA A 55 -4.19 16.08 8.34
C ALA A 55 -3.39 15.90 9.64
N LEU A 56 -4.01 15.34 10.69
CA LEU A 56 -3.34 15.04 11.95
C LEU A 56 -2.24 14.00 11.77
N PHE A 57 -2.53 12.95 11.01
CA PHE A 57 -1.62 11.84 10.75
C PHE A 57 -0.36 12.31 10.01
N LEU A 58 -0.50 12.99 8.87
CA LEU A 58 0.62 13.50 8.08
C LEU A 58 1.47 14.49 8.89
N GLN A 59 0.83 15.41 9.61
CA GLN A 59 1.55 16.34 10.49
C GLN A 59 2.28 15.61 11.63
N GLY A 60 1.66 14.55 12.17
CA GLY A 60 2.29 13.71 13.19
C GLY A 60 3.54 13.00 12.67
N LEU A 61 3.52 12.47 11.45
CA LEU A 61 4.66 11.81 10.81
C LEU A 61 5.84 12.76 10.60
N ASP A 62 5.58 13.98 10.14
CA ASP A 62 6.60 15.02 9.96
C ASP A 62 7.26 15.44 11.27
N LEU A 63 6.53 15.42 12.39
CA LEU A 63 7.03 15.78 13.71
C LEU A 63 7.76 14.62 14.43
N SER A 64 7.48 13.37 14.06
CA SER A 64 7.94 12.19 14.81
C SER A 64 8.73 11.19 13.96
N VAL A 65 8.05 10.35 13.17
CA VAL A 65 8.64 9.16 12.53
C VAL A 65 9.67 9.54 11.47
N PHE A 66 9.39 10.52 10.59
CA PHE A 66 10.29 10.84 9.49
C PHE A 66 11.63 11.44 9.96
N PRO A 67 11.67 12.46 10.85
CA PRO A 67 12.94 12.98 11.34
C PRO A 67 13.75 11.92 12.09
N VAL A 68 13.09 11.09 12.90
CA VAL A 68 13.78 10.05 13.68
C VAL A 68 14.39 9.01 12.74
N GLY A 69 13.61 8.45 11.81
CA GLY A 69 14.11 7.48 10.84
C GLY A 69 15.27 7.99 9.99
N LYS A 70 15.16 9.21 9.45
CA LYS A 70 16.23 9.85 8.65
C LYS A 70 17.49 10.07 9.47
N ASN A 71 17.36 10.51 10.73
CA ASN A 71 18.50 10.73 11.62
C ASN A 71 19.18 9.41 12.01
N LEU A 72 18.42 8.36 12.30
CA LEU A 72 18.93 7.02 12.61
C LEU A 72 19.77 6.48 11.45
N ALA A 73 19.20 6.46 10.24
CA ALA A 73 19.88 5.96 9.04
C ALA A 73 21.18 6.72 8.74
N ASN A 74 21.15 8.05 8.80
CA ASN A 74 22.33 8.89 8.61
C ASN A 74 23.42 8.62 9.66
N GLN A 75 23.04 8.40 10.92
CA GLN A 75 24.00 8.14 11.99
C GLN A 75 24.65 6.77 11.88
N PHE A 76 23.90 5.72 11.55
CA PHE A 76 24.48 4.38 11.33
C PHE A 76 25.45 4.38 10.16
N THR A 77 25.10 5.08 9.09
CA THR A 77 25.95 5.20 7.90
C THR A 77 27.23 5.96 8.19
N ARG A 78 27.15 7.10 8.89
CA ARG A 78 28.33 7.88 9.30
C ARG A 78 29.23 7.13 10.28
N ARG A 79 28.68 6.30 11.17
CA ARG A 79 29.46 5.49 12.11
C ARG A 79 30.10 4.25 11.45
N GLY A 80 29.75 3.93 10.20
CA GLY A 80 30.19 2.69 9.56
C GLY A 80 29.63 1.42 10.22
N ALA A 81 28.57 1.54 11.03
CA ALA A 81 28.02 0.44 11.82
C ALA A 81 27.04 -0.39 10.98
N LEU A 82 27.56 -1.11 9.99
CA LEU A 82 26.75 -1.87 9.03
C LEU A 82 25.79 -2.84 9.74
N GLY A 83 26.28 -3.60 10.73
CA GLY A 83 25.43 -4.55 11.47
C GLY A 83 24.22 -3.89 12.14
N LEU A 84 24.40 -2.69 12.70
CA LEU A 84 23.30 -1.93 13.32
C LEU A 84 22.33 -1.38 12.26
N LEU A 85 22.83 -0.93 11.11
CA LEU A 85 21.99 -0.49 10.00
C LEU A 85 21.13 -1.63 9.46
N LEU A 86 21.71 -2.82 9.28
CA LEU A 86 20.99 -4.01 8.80
C LEU A 86 19.96 -4.49 9.82
N ALA A 87 20.34 -4.58 11.11
CA ALA A 87 19.40 -4.93 12.17
C ALA A 87 18.26 -3.91 12.26
N PHE A 88 18.57 -2.61 12.21
CA PHE A 88 17.55 -1.56 12.20
C PHE A 88 16.60 -1.72 11.00
N GLY A 89 17.13 -1.94 9.80
CA GLY A 89 16.34 -2.19 8.59
C GLY A 89 15.41 -3.40 8.73
N PHE A 90 15.91 -4.51 9.28
CA PHE A 90 15.10 -5.69 9.54
C PHE A 90 13.95 -5.40 10.49
N PHE A 91 14.26 -4.86 11.67
CA PHE A 91 13.25 -4.67 12.73
C PHE A 91 12.25 -3.58 12.37
N ILE A 92 12.65 -2.50 11.69
CA ILE A 92 11.71 -1.45 11.29
C ILE A 92 10.75 -1.96 10.20
N GLY A 93 11.24 -2.75 9.24
CA GLY A 93 10.40 -3.38 8.23
C GLY A 93 9.41 -4.37 8.84
N PHE A 94 9.92 -5.26 9.70
CA PHE A 94 9.09 -6.22 10.43
C PHE A 94 8.01 -5.50 11.23
N ALA A 95 8.40 -4.55 12.09
CA ALA A 95 7.46 -3.91 13.01
C ALA A 95 6.43 -3.03 12.29
N ALA A 96 6.83 -2.37 11.20
CA ALA A 96 5.91 -1.55 10.41
C ALA A 96 4.84 -2.40 9.71
N VAL A 97 5.20 -3.59 9.23
CA VAL A 97 4.26 -4.49 8.55
C VAL A 97 3.35 -5.22 9.54
N VAL A 98 3.87 -5.64 10.69
CA VAL A 98 3.01 -6.22 11.75
C VAL A 98 1.95 -5.20 12.21
N ALA A 99 2.33 -3.92 12.27
CA ALA A 99 1.49 -2.81 12.69
C ALA A 99 0.52 -2.31 11.61
N GLU A 100 0.51 -2.91 10.42
CA GLU A 100 -0.18 -2.34 9.26
C GLU A 100 -1.70 -2.62 9.28
N PRO A 101 -2.58 -1.61 9.41
CA PRO A 101 -4.02 -1.83 9.51
C PRO A 101 -4.62 -2.49 8.27
N ALA A 102 -4.15 -2.14 7.07
CA ALA A 102 -4.65 -2.74 5.84
C ALA A 102 -4.30 -4.24 5.78
N LEU A 103 -3.13 -4.62 6.30
CA LEU A 103 -2.70 -6.02 6.36
C LEU A 103 -3.48 -6.80 7.42
N ILE A 104 -3.79 -6.18 8.55
CA ILE A 104 -4.64 -6.77 9.59
C ILE A 104 -6.00 -7.13 8.99
N ALA A 105 -6.65 -6.18 8.31
CA ALA A 105 -7.94 -6.39 7.69
C ALA A 105 -7.92 -7.50 6.62
N VAL A 106 -6.90 -7.53 5.75
CA VAL A 106 -6.76 -8.58 4.74
C VAL A 106 -6.51 -9.95 5.37
N ALA A 107 -5.72 -10.03 6.44
CA ALA A 107 -5.46 -11.27 7.14
C ALA A 107 -6.71 -11.81 7.87
N GLU A 108 -7.50 -10.93 8.49
CA GLU A 108 -8.78 -11.29 9.09
C GLU A 108 -9.79 -11.76 8.04
N GLN A 109 -9.89 -11.07 6.91
CA GLN A 109 -10.74 -11.49 5.80
C GLN A 109 -10.31 -12.85 5.24
N ALA A 110 -9.01 -13.08 5.07
CA ALA A 110 -8.48 -14.37 4.63
C ALA A 110 -8.80 -15.50 5.62
N GLU A 111 -8.70 -15.25 6.92
CA GLU A 111 -9.03 -16.23 7.96
C GLU A 111 -10.53 -16.57 7.97
N LEU A 112 -11.40 -15.56 7.89
CA LEU A 112 -12.84 -15.74 7.84
C LEU A 112 -13.29 -16.52 6.60
N ILE A 113 -12.80 -16.13 5.42
CA ILE A 113 -13.23 -16.72 4.13
C ILE A 113 -12.62 -18.12 3.94
N SER A 114 -11.49 -18.42 4.59
CA SER A 114 -10.86 -19.75 4.56
C SER A 114 -11.35 -20.69 5.67
N GLU A 115 -12.39 -20.30 6.42
CA GLU A 115 -12.96 -21.08 7.53
C GLU A 115 -11.90 -21.50 8.56
N GLY A 116 -10.98 -20.58 8.90
CA GLY A 116 -9.92 -20.84 9.88
C GLY A 116 -8.73 -21.66 9.36
N ARG A 117 -8.72 -22.06 8.07
CA ARG A 117 -7.58 -22.77 7.47
C ARG A 117 -6.35 -21.87 7.39
N ILE A 118 -6.52 -20.59 7.03
CA ILE A 118 -5.46 -19.59 7.01
C ILE A 118 -5.49 -18.83 8.33
N ASN A 119 -4.51 -19.05 9.20
CA ASN A 119 -4.40 -18.24 10.41
C ASN A 119 -3.90 -16.82 10.09
N GLY A 120 -4.68 -15.79 10.44
CA GLY A 120 -4.38 -14.40 10.13
C GLY A 120 -3.14 -13.87 10.85
N ILE A 121 -2.88 -14.29 12.09
CA ILE A 121 -1.68 -13.89 12.85
C ILE A 121 -0.42 -14.48 12.21
N VAL A 122 -0.44 -15.77 11.88
CA VAL A 122 0.71 -16.43 11.22
C VAL A 122 0.97 -15.79 9.86
N LEU A 123 -0.07 -15.52 9.08
CA LEU A 123 0.04 -14.82 7.80
C LEU A 123 0.74 -13.46 7.97
N ARG A 124 0.31 -12.64 8.94
CA ARG A 124 0.93 -11.34 9.24
C ARG A 124 2.42 -11.48 9.60
N VAL A 125 2.77 -12.45 10.44
CA VAL A 125 4.15 -12.69 10.86
C VAL A 125 5.02 -13.13 9.67
N VAL A 126 4.52 -14.03 8.82
CA VAL A 126 5.23 -14.49 7.61
C VAL A 126 5.55 -13.30 6.69
N ILE A 127 4.57 -12.43 6.45
CA ILE A 127 4.72 -11.23 5.62
C ILE A 127 5.72 -10.26 6.26
N ALA A 128 5.61 -10.00 7.57
CA ALA A 128 6.52 -9.11 8.27
C ALA A 128 7.97 -9.59 8.30
N VAL A 129 8.21 -10.90 8.51
CA VAL A 129 9.55 -11.49 8.43
C VAL A 129 10.09 -11.35 7.01
N SER A 130 9.26 -11.60 5.99
CA SER A 130 9.64 -11.45 4.59
C SER A 130 10.09 -10.02 4.26
N VAL A 131 9.35 -9.01 4.72
CA VAL A 131 9.71 -7.59 4.54
C VAL A 131 10.97 -7.22 5.33
N GLY A 132 11.09 -7.67 6.58
CA GLY A 132 12.29 -7.43 7.38
C GLY A 132 13.55 -7.98 6.70
N LEU A 133 13.51 -9.23 6.23
CA LEU A 133 14.63 -9.86 5.52
C LEU A 133 14.96 -9.15 4.22
N VAL A 134 13.96 -8.77 3.42
CA VAL A 134 14.24 -8.13 2.15
C VAL A 134 14.75 -6.69 2.30
N LEU A 135 14.38 -5.97 3.36
CA LEU A 135 15.00 -4.67 3.65
C LEU A 135 16.49 -4.80 3.94
N VAL A 136 16.94 -5.88 4.59
CA VAL A 136 18.37 -6.16 4.76
C VAL A 136 19.04 -6.32 3.39
N VAL A 137 18.46 -7.13 2.51
CA VAL A 137 18.96 -7.32 1.13
C VAL A 137 18.95 -6.00 0.36
N GLY A 138 17.90 -5.20 0.52
CA GLY A 138 17.74 -3.90 -0.10
C GLY A 138 18.81 -2.91 0.34
N ILE A 139 19.07 -2.78 1.64
CA ILE A 139 20.15 -1.93 2.17
C ILE A 139 21.51 -2.42 1.62
N LEU A 140 21.77 -3.73 1.67
CA LEU A 140 23.00 -4.30 1.11
C LEU A 140 23.16 -4.02 -0.39
N ARG A 141 22.06 -4.04 -1.15
CA ARG A 141 22.02 -3.68 -2.56
C ARG A 141 22.43 -2.23 -2.77
N VAL A 142 21.90 -1.27 -1.99
CA VAL A 142 22.31 0.15 -2.10
C VAL A 142 23.80 0.33 -1.80
N LEU A 143 24.30 -0.35 -0.76
CA LEU A 143 25.71 -0.27 -0.36
C LEU A 143 26.65 -0.87 -1.42
N ARG A 144 26.31 -2.05 -1.95
CA ARG A 144 27.13 -2.75 -2.96
C ARG A 144 26.92 -2.24 -4.38
N GLY A 145 25.83 -1.53 -4.65
CA GLY A 145 25.51 -1.07 -6.00
C GLY A 145 24.96 -2.14 -6.91
N TRP A 146 24.24 -3.11 -6.36
CA TRP A 146 23.63 -4.14 -7.17
C TRP A 146 22.48 -3.53 -7.98
N ALA A 147 22.45 -3.87 -9.27
CA ALA A 147 21.44 -3.35 -10.17
C ALA A 147 20.06 -3.91 -9.81
N VAL A 148 19.13 -3.04 -9.42
CA VAL A 148 17.81 -3.43 -8.90
C VAL A 148 17.01 -4.31 -9.85
N HIS A 149 17.05 -4.01 -11.14
CA HIS A 149 16.30 -4.75 -12.16
C HIS A 149 16.67 -6.23 -12.18
N ARG A 150 17.92 -6.60 -11.88
CA ARG A 150 18.34 -8.00 -11.83
C ARG A 150 17.70 -8.74 -10.65
N ILE A 151 17.64 -8.08 -9.49
CA ILE A 151 17.01 -8.65 -8.29
C ILE A 151 15.50 -8.76 -8.50
N LEU A 152 14.87 -7.73 -9.08
CA LEU A 152 13.44 -7.74 -9.36
C LEU A 152 13.07 -8.81 -10.39
N ILE A 153 13.77 -8.88 -11.54
CA ILE A 153 13.49 -9.92 -12.55
C ILE A 153 13.68 -11.31 -11.94
N GLY A 154 14.80 -11.55 -11.25
CA GLY A 154 15.06 -12.84 -10.62
C GLY A 154 13.99 -13.20 -9.59
N GLY A 155 13.61 -12.26 -8.72
CA GLY A 155 12.59 -12.49 -7.70
C GLY A 155 11.19 -12.69 -8.28
N TYR A 156 10.78 -11.93 -9.30
CA TYR A 156 9.49 -12.15 -9.96
C TYR A 156 9.46 -13.47 -10.74
N VAL A 157 10.57 -13.91 -11.33
CA VAL A 157 10.65 -15.26 -11.91
C VAL A 157 10.41 -16.32 -10.83
N VAL A 158 10.97 -16.16 -9.63
CA VAL A 158 10.71 -17.06 -8.49
C VAL A 158 9.24 -17.00 -8.05
N VAL A 159 8.65 -15.80 -7.94
CA VAL A 159 7.22 -15.63 -7.62
C VAL A 159 6.34 -16.35 -8.65
N LEU A 160 6.61 -16.19 -9.95
CA LEU A 160 5.86 -16.84 -11.00
C LEU A 160 6.03 -18.37 -10.96
N ALA A 161 7.25 -18.86 -10.73
CA ALA A 161 7.51 -20.29 -10.58
C ALA A 161 6.76 -20.89 -9.38
N ALA A 162 6.79 -20.20 -8.23
CA ALA A 162 6.08 -20.62 -7.03
C ALA A 162 4.55 -20.58 -7.22
N THR A 163 4.04 -19.65 -8.04
CA THR A 163 2.61 -19.56 -8.40
C THR A 163 2.09 -20.84 -9.06
N PHE A 164 2.90 -21.54 -9.87
CA PHE A 164 2.48 -22.81 -10.49
C PHE A 164 2.30 -23.96 -9.49
N VAL A 165 2.97 -23.88 -8.35
CA VAL A 165 2.93 -24.91 -7.30
C VAL A 165 1.97 -24.53 -6.18
N ALA A 166 1.64 -23.24 -6.06
CA ALA A 166 0.78 -22.73 -5.01
C ALA A 166 -0.71 -23.11 -5.21
N PRO A 167 -1.44 -23.39 -4.13
CA PRO A 167 -2.89 -23.60 -4.18
C PRO A 167 -3.63 -22.37 -4.74
N PRO A 168 -4.68 -22.55 -5.55
CA PRO A 168 -5.41 -21.44 -6.18
C PRO A 168 -6.00 -20.46 -5.16
N GLU A 169 -6.37 -20.93 -3.97
CA GLU A 169 -6.91 -20.14 -2.86
C GLU A 169 -5.89 -19.14 -2.30
N ILE A 170 -4.59 -19.45 -2.41
CA ILE A 170 -3.52 -18.62 -1.85
C ILE A 170 -2.96 -17.67 -2.89
N VAL A 171 -3.02 -18.02 -4.20
CA VAL A 171 -2.41 -17.21 -5.25
C VAL A 171 -2.88 -15.76 -5.18
N GLY A 172 -4.21 -15.52 -5.17
CA GLY A 172 -4.75 -14.15 -5.08
C GLY A 172 -4.30 -13.43 -3.82
N LEU A 173 -4.43 -14.09 -2.66
CA LEU A 173 -4.05 -13.54 -1.37
C LEU A 173 -2.55 -13.19 -1.32
N ALA A 174 -1.67 -13.99 -1.92
CA ALA A 174 -0.23 -13.76 -1.90
C ALA A 174 0.17 -12.50 -2.67
N TYR A 175 -0.39 -12.29 -3.86
CA TYR A 175 -0.11 -11.10 -4.64
C TYR A 175 -0.71 -9.84 -4.00
N ASP A 176 -1.92 -9.95 -3.45
CA ASP A 176 -2.54 -8.84 -2.73
C ASP A 176 -1.74 -8.49 -1.47
N SER A 177 -1.34 -9.49 -0.68
CA SER A 177 -0.52 -9.31 0.53
C SER A 177 0.79 -8.56 0.25
N GLY A 178 1.44 -8.83 -0.89
CA GLY A 178 2.63 -8.09 -1.32
C GLY A 178 2.34 -6.59 -1.48
N GLY A 179 1.26 -6.24 -2.19
CA GLY A 179 0.82 -4.84 -2.36
C GLY A 179 0.37 -4.19 -1.05
N VAL A 180 -0.15 -4.95 -0.09
CA VAL A 180 -0.65 -4.38 1.18
C VAL A 180 0.49 -4.00 2.15
N THR A 181 1.71 -4.49 1.93
CA THR A 181 2.86 -4.19 2.80
C THR A 181 3.36 -2.74 2.76
N THR A 182 2.84 -1.92 1.84
CA THR A 182 3.31 -0.57 1.54
C THR A 182 2.36 0.49 2.06
N ASN A 183 2.58 0.89 3.31
CA ASN A 183 1.73 1.88 3.97
C ASN A 183 2.26 3.31 3.90
N VAL A 184 1.41 4.27 4.29
CA VAL A 184 1.66 5.70 4.15
C VAL A 184 2.85 6.17 5.02
N VAL A 185 3.16 5.45 6.10
CA VAL A 185 4.30 5.73 6.98
C VAL A 185 5.61 5.16 6.42
N THR A 186 5.56 3.93 5.93
CA THR A 186 6.71 3.07 5.71
C THR A 186 7.32 3.31 4.35
N VAL A 187 6.49 3.58 3.35
CA VAL A 187 6.93 3.92 2.00
C VAL A 187 7.86 5.15 1.99
N PRO A 188 7.46 6.33 2.51
CA PRO A 188 8.34 7.50 2.50
C PRO A 188 9.58 7.30 3.36
N LEU A 189 9.47 6.53 4.45
CA LEU A 189 10.59 6.21 5.32
C LEU A 189 11.62 5.32 4.62
N ILE A 190 11.20 4.21 4.01
CA ILE A 190 12.06 3.29 3.26
C ILE A 190 12.71 4.01 2.08
N ALA A 191 11.93 4.81 1.33
CA ALA A 191 12.46 5.62 0.25
C ALA A 191 13.50 6.64 0.76
N ALA A 192 13.23 7.32 1.89
CA ALA A 192 14.17 8.25 2.49
C ALA A 192 15.46 7.56 2.97
N ILE A 193 15.38 6.33 3.50
CA ILE A 193 16.55 5.52 3.86
C ILE A 193 17.37 5.20 2.61
N GLY A 194 16.74 4.72 1.54
CA GLY A 194 17.42 4.40 0.28
C GLY A 194 18.09 5.62 -0.35
N ILE A 195 17.36 6.72 -0.49
CA ILE A 195 17.89 7.99 -1.02
C ILE A 195 19.00 8.54 -0.12
N GLY A 196 18.81 8.51 1.20
CA GLY A 196 19.81 8.95 2.17
C GLY A 196 21.11 8.16 2.11
N LEU A 197 21.00 6.83 2.02
CA LEU A 197 22.13 5.92 1.83
C LEU A 197 22.85 6.19 0.50
N ALA A 198 22.10 6.29 -0.60
CA ALA A 198 22.67 6.60 -1.91
C ALA A 198 23.43 7.93 -1.90
N ASN A 199 22.86 8.99 -1.32
CA ASN A 199 23.51 10.30 -1.23
C ASN A 199 24.75 10.32 -0.32
N SER A 200 24.85 9.38 0.62
CA SER A 200 26.01 9.30 1.52
C SER A 200 27.22 8.58 0.92
N ILE A 201 27.06 7.95 -0.26
CA ILE A 201 28.08 7.14 -0.92
C ILE A 201 28.50 7.82 -2.22
N ARG A 202 29.80 8.08 -2.38
CA ARG A 202 30.34 8.68 -3.61
C ARG A 202 30.07 7.79 -4.83
N GLY A 203 29.59 8.40 -5.91
CA GLY A 203 29.32 7.71 -7.18
C GLY A 203 27.96 7.01 -7.28
N ARG A 204 27.10 7.12 -6.25
CA ARG A 204 25.73 6.59 -6.29
C ARG A 204 24.73 7.65 -6.75
N SER A 205 23.68 7.18 -7.42
CA SER A 205 22.55 8.01 -7.85
C SER A 205 21.36 7.77 -6.93
N ALA A 206 20.79 8.83 -6.36
CA ALA A 206 19.55 8.75 -5.59
C ALA A 206 18.41 8.08 -6.37
N LEU A 207 18.30 8.37 -7.67
CA LEU A 207 17.20 7.86 -8.51
C LEU A 207 17.39 6.36 -8.85
N THR A 208 18.62 5.94 -9.16
CA THR A 208 18.88 4.56 -9.61
C THR A 208 19.17 3.62 -8.44
N ASP A 209 19.95 4.08 -7.46
CA ASP A 209 20.37 3.27 -6.31
C ASP A 209 19.44 3.45 -5.10
N GLY A 210 18.84 4.63 -4.92
CA GLY A 210 18.03 4.94 -3.74
C GLY A 210 16.59 4.39 -3.79
N PHE A 211 15.95 4.40 -4.96
CA PHE A 211 14.64 3.77 -5.17
C PHE A 211 14.75 2.26 -5.39
N GLY A 212 13.64 1.54 -5.36
CA GLY A 212 13.54 0.10 -5.58
C GLY A 212 13.63 -0.71 -4.29
N LEU A 213 13.68 -0.06 -3.12
CA LEU A 213 13.57 -0.75 -1.83
C LEU A 213 12.13 -1.16 -1.56
N VAL A 214 11.18 -0.28 -1.87
CA VAL A 214 9.74 -0.52 -1.70
C VAL A 214 9.30 -1.67 -2.62
N ALA A 215 9.78 -1.68 -3.87
CA ALA A 215 9.57 -2.75 -4.83
C ALA A 215 9.96 -4.14 -4.29
N LEU A 216 11.09 -4.21 -3.58
CA LEU A 216 11.55 -5.46 -2.97
C LEU A 216 10.65 -5.89 -1.81
N CYS A 217 10.17 -4.93 -1.01
CA CYS A 217 9.20 -5.15 0.06
C CYS A 217 7.86 -5.68 -0.46
N VAL A 218 7.46 -5.33 -1.68
CA VAL A 218 6.24 -5.88 -2.31
C VAL A 218 6.47 -7.30 -2.82
N MET A 219 7.61 -7.55 -3.46
CA MET A 219 7.89 -8.80 -4.17
C MET A 219 8.14 -10.00 -3.25
N VAL A 220 8.95 -9.85 -2.20
CA VAL A 220 9.38 -11.00 -1.37
C VAL A 220 8.27 -11.57 -0.49
N PRO A 221 7.36 -10.79 0.10
CA PRO A 221 6.21 -11.34 0.82
C PRO A 221 5.30 -12.19 -0.06
N MET A 222 5.20 -11.94 -1.37
CA MET A 222 4.44 -12.81 -2.27
C MET A 222 4.98 -14.25 -2.23
N ILE A 223 6.32 -14.39 -2.22
CA ILE A 223 6.98 -15.70 -2.07
C ILE A 223 6.68 -16.29 -0.69
N GLY A 224 6.80 -15.50 0.38
CA GLY A 224 6.53 -15.95 1.74
C GLY A 224 5.11 -16.49 1.92
N VAL A 225 4.10 -15.78 1.41
CA VAL A 225 2.70 -16.19 1.49
C VAL A 225 2.42 -17.41 0.62
N GLN A 226 3.02 -17.52 -0.58
CA GLN A 226 2.90 -18.72 -1.41
C GLN A 226 3.47 -19.96 -0.74
N LEU A 227 4.66 -19.84 -0.12
CA LEU A 227 5.28 -20.94 0.63
C LEU A 227 4.44 -21.33 1.85
N TYR A 228 3.91 -20.35 2.57
CA TYR A 228 2.99 -20.59 3.68
C TYR A 228 1.72 -21.31 3.21
N GLY A 229 1.12 -20.88 2.10
CA GLY A 229 -0.05 -21.53 1.52
C GLY A 229 0.19 -22.96 1.08
N ILE A 230 1.31 -23.22 0.40
CA ILE A 230 1.73 -24.60 0.04
C ILE A 230 1.83 -25.44 1.31
N TRP A 231 2.44 -24.91 2.37
CA TRP A 231 2.58 -25.63 3.64
C TRP A 231 1.22 -25.91 4.30
N VAL A 232 0.34 -24.92 4.42
CA VAL A 232 -0.99 -25.06 5.05
C VAL A 232 -1.86 -26.04 4.28
N TYR A 233 -1.92 -25.96 2.95
CA TYR A 233 -2.82 -26.80 2.16
C TYR A 233 -2.26 -28.21 1.90
N THR A 234 -0.95 -28.43 2.08
CA THR A 234 -0.32 -29.75 1.92
C THR A 234 -0.19 -30.50 3.25
N PHE A 235 0.18 -29.80 4.32
CA PHE A 235 0.54 -30.40 5.62
C PHE A 235 -0.34 -29.94 6.77
N GLY A 236 -1.10 -28.85 6.61
CA GLY A 236 -2.05 -28.39 7.63
C GLY A 236 -3.21 -29.38 7.75
N GLY A 237 -3.48 -29.84 8.98
CA GLY A 237 -4.75 -30.50 9.28
C GLY A 237 -5.92 -29.56 8.96
N GLY A 238 -7.08 -30.14 8.62
CA GLY A 238 -8.30 -29.38 8.31
C GLY A 238 -8.57 -28.26 9.34
N GLY A 239 -9.13 -27.15 8.84
CA GLY A 239 -9.21 -25.83 9.49
C GLY A 239 -9.28 -25.89 11.02
N GLY A 240 -8.38 -25.15 11.68
CA GLY A 240 -8.53 -24.91 13.11
C GLY A 240 -9.88 -24.26 13.38
N GLU A 241 -10.40 -24.43 14.60
CA GLU A 241 -11.61 -23.70 15.00
C GLU A 241 -11.42 -22.22 14.62
N PRO A 242 -12.34 -21.65 13.81
CA PRO A 242 -12.22 -20.25 13.42
C PRO A 242 -12.00 -19.43 14.68
N ALA A 243 -11.00 -18.54 14.67
CA ALA A 243 -10.79 -17.63 15.79
C ALA A 243 -12.16 -17.05 16.14
N PRO A 244 -12.57 -17.06 17.44
CA PRO A 244 -13.91 -16.63 17.81
C PRO A 244 -14.13 -15.27 17.16
N GLY A 245 -15.00 -15.25 16.16
CA GLY A 245 -15.26 -14.05 15.38
C GLY A 245 -15.57 -12.97 16.39
N ALA A 246 -14.96 -11.79 16.23
CA ALA A 246 -15.19 -10.68 17.14
C ALA A 246 -16.72 -10.50 17.25
N GLN A 247 -17.30 -11.05 18.31
CA GLN A 247 -18.71 -10.91 18.58
C GLN A 247 -18.87 -9.43 18.79
N GLN A 248 -19.56 -8.79 17.84
CA GLN A 248 -20.02 -7.43 18.00
C GLN A 248 -20.78 -7.45 19.32
N SER A 249 -20.16 -6.87 20.34
CA SER A 249 -20.63 -6.93 21.71
C SER A 249 -21.76 -5.92 21.78
N ASP A 250 -22.93 -6.34 21.31
CA ASP A 250 -24.17 -5.60 21.39
C ASP A 250 -24.39 -5.25 22.87
N GLY A 251 -24.16 -3.98 23.22
CA GLY A 251 -24.31 -3.46 24.59
C GLY A 251 -23.12 -2.69 25.16
N VAL A 252 -22.00 -2.56 24.45
CA VAL A 252 -20.90 -1.68 24.91
C VAL A 252 -21.28 -0.21 24.67
N PRO A 253 -21.13 0.69 25.68
CA PRO A 253 -21.36 2.12 25.49
C PRO A 253 -20.47 2.70 24.37
N TRP A 254 -21.01 3.60 23.54
CA TRP A 254 -20.32 4.22 22.39
C TRP A 254 -18.92 4.79 22.72
N TRP A 255 -18.74 5.34 23.93
CA TRP A 255 -17.45 5.87 24.37
C TRP A 255 -16.43 4.77 24.69
N LEU A 256 -16.88 3.62 25.20
CA LEU A 256 -16.02 2.46 25.46
C LEU A 256 -15.55 1.84 24.15
N GLU A 257 -16.40 1.75 23.14
CA GLU A 257 -16.03 1.25 21.81
C GLU A 257 -14.87 2.07 21.21
N HIS A 258 -14.97 3.40 21.30
CA HIS A 258 -13.89 4.27 20.83
C HIS A 258 -12.61 4.16 21.66
N VAL A 259 -12.71 4.02 22.98
CA VAL A 259 -11.55 3.86 23.87
C VAL A 259 -10.85 2.53 23.61
N VAL A 260 -11.60 1.44 23.45
CA VAL A 260 -11.07 0.12 23.11
C VAL A 260 -10.41 0.15 21.74
N GLY A 261 -11.07 0.72 20.72
CA GLY A 261 -10.49 0.85 19.38
C GLY A 261 -9.20 1.68 19.37
N LEU A 262 -9.10 2.74 20.19
CA LEU A 262 -7.87 3.51 20.33
C LEU A 262 -6.78 2.69 21.04
N ALA A 263 -7.13 1.89 22.05
CA ALA A 263 -6.20 1.00 22.74
C ALA A 263 -5.67 -0.12 21.81
N GLU A 264 -6.52 -0.66 20.94
CA GLU A 264 -6.13 -1.60 19.88
C GLU A 264 -5.14 -0.95 18.91
N MET A 265 -5.45 0.26 18.43
CA MET A 265 -4.54 1.00 17.55
C MET A 265 -3.18 1.27 18.21
N VAL A 266 -3.17 1.62 19.49
CA VAL A 266 -1.94 1.79 20.28
C VAL A 266 -1.16 0.48 20.35
N ARG A 267 -1.83 -0.64 20.64
CA ARG A 267 -1.23 -1.98 20.69
C ARG A 267 -0.63 -2.37 19.35
N ASP A 268 -1.33 -2.07 18.25
CA ASP A 268 -0.91 -2.42 16.90
C ASP A 268 0.29 -1.60 16.43
N VAL A 269 0.36 -0.32 16.80
CA VAL A 269 1.49 0.58 16.45
C VAL A 269 2.67 0.44 17.43
N ALA A 270 2.46 -0.10 18.63
CA ALA A 270 3.50 -0.26 19.65
C ALA A 270 4.79 -0.96 19.17
N PRO A 271 4.75 -2.05 18.37
CA PRO A 271 5.96 -2.69 17.86
C PRO A 271 6.88 -1.71 17.11
N MET A 272 6.31 -0.84 16.26
CA MET A 272 7.09 0.14 15.49
C MET A 272 7.76 1.15 16.42
N VAL A 273 7.03 1.66 17.41
CA VAL A 273 7.56 2.58 18.42
C VAL A 273 8.69 1.94 19.20
N LEU A 274 8.48 0.72 19.69
CA LEU A 274 9.45 -0.01 20.50
C LEU A 274 10.76 -0.23 19.73
N VAL A 275 10.69 -0.59 18.45
CA VAL A 275 11.88 -0.72 17.60
C VAL A 275 12.61 0.62 17.49
N VAL A 276 11.89 1.71 17.19
CA VAL A 276 12.50 3.03 17.05
C VAL A 276 13.16 3.47 18.36
N LEU A 277 12.47 3.33 19.50
CA LEU A 277 13.00 3.71 20.81
C LEU A 277 14.18 2.83 21.23
N PHE A 278 14.13 1.53 20.96
CA PHE A 278 15.23 0.60 21.22
C PHE A 278 16.50 1.02 20.46
N PHE A 279 16.42 1.25 19.15
CA PHE A 279 17.59 1.65 18.36
C PHE A 279 18.09 3.05 18.74
N GLN A 280 17.19 3.96 19.11
CA GLN A 280 17.55 5.30 19.55
C GLN A 280 18.29 5.29 20.91
N TYR A 281 17.68 4.69 21.94
CA TYR A 281 18.20 4.74 23.31
C TYR A 281 19.26 3.67 23.60
N VAL A 282 19.07 2.44 23.11
CA VAL A 282 19.98 1.32 23.41
C VAL A 282 21.11 1.27 22.39
N ALA A 283 20.80 1.23 21.08
CA ALA A 283 21.82 1.02 20.05
C ALA A 283 22.68 2.27 19.78
N LEU A 284 22.06 3.46 19.67
CA LEU A 284 22.79 4.72 19.44
C LEU A 284 23.26 5.40 20.71
N ARG A 285 22.66 5.04 21.87
CA ARG A 285 22.86 5.68 23.17
C ARG A 285 22.69 7.19 23.11
N ARG A 286 21.66 7.65 22.39
CA ARG A 286 21.37 9.07 22.19
C ARG A 286 19.93 9.40 22.55
N ARG A 287 19.73 10.53 23.22
CA ARG A 287 18.40 11.06 23.49
C ARG A 287 17.78 11.60 22.20
N LEU A 288 16.46 11.50 22.08
CA LEU A 288 15.71 12.14 21.00
C LEU A 288 15.94 13.65 21.04
N SER A 289 16.22 14.24 19.89
CA SER A 289 16.23 15.69 19.73
C SER A 289 14.79 16.19 19.83
N HIS A 290 14.44 16.89 20.90
CA HIS A 290 13.08 17.37 21.21
C HIS A 290 12.06 16.25 21.53
N PRO A 291 12.19 15.55 22.67
CA PRO A 291 11.32 14.40 23.01
C PRO A 291 9.84 14.77 23.10
N LEU A 292 9.51 15.97 23.61
CA LEU A 292 8.12 16.43 23.68
C LEU A 292 7.51 16.60 22.28
N ARG A 293 8.27 17.14 21.31
CA ARG A 293 7.80 17.29 19.93
C ARG A 293 7.56 15.93 19.27
N VAL A 294 8.47 14.97 19.50
CA VAL A 294 8.31 13.59 18.98
C VAL A 294 7.10 12.90 19.63
N ALA A 295 6.91 13.05 20.94
CA ALA A 295 5.76 12.48 21.64
C ALA A 295 4.43 13.07 21.16
N VAL A 296 4.36 14.40 21.01
CA VAL A 296 3.18 15.07 20.43
C VAL A 296 2.93 14.59 19.01
N GLY A 297 3.97 14.51 18.18
CA GLY A 297 3.86 13.97 16.83
C GLY A 297 3.32 12.54 16.82
N PHE A 298 3.80 11.68 17.72
CA PHE A 298 3.33 10.30 17.82
C PHE A 298 1.86 10.20 18.26
N VAL A 299 1.42 11.02 19.23
CA VAL A 299 0.01 11.11 19.61
C VAL A 299 -0.85 11.57 18.43
N MET A 300 -0.38 12.55 17.65
CA MET A 300 -1.06 13.01 16.44
C MET A 300 -1.17 11.92 15.38
N VAL A 301 -0.13 11.09 15.19
CA VAL A 301 -0.17 9.92 14.30
C VAL A 301 -1.26 8.94 14.74
N LEU A 302 -1.28 8.57 16.02
CA LEU A 302 -2.25 7.61 16.55
C LEU A 302 -3.69 8.11 16.43
N VAL A 303 -3.95 9.33 16.89
CA VAL A 303 -5.29 9.93 16.83
C VAL A 303 -5.71 10.17 15.38
N GLY A 304 -4.79 10.64 14.54
CA GLY A 304 -5.04 10.87 13.12
C GLY A 304 -5.36 9.60 12.35
N LEU A 305 -4.57 8.54 12.55
CA LEU A 305 -4.78 7.24 11.92
C LEU A 305 -6.08 6.58 12.40
N TYR A 306 -6.37 6.63 13.71
CA TYR A 306 -7.64 6.14 14.24
C TYR A 306 -8.85 6.90 13.66
N ALA A 307 -8.82 8.24 13.68
CA ALA A 307 -9.87 9.07 13.10
C ALA A 307 -10.05 8.77 11.61
N PHE A 308 -8.94 8.63 10.88
CA PHE A 308 -8.97 8.29 9.47
C PHE A 308 -9.66 6.94 9.20
N VAL A 309 -9.29 5.88 9.92
CA VAL A 309 -9.93 4.55 9.79
C VAL A 309 -11.42 4.61 10.14
N VAL A 310 -11.79 5.31 11.22
CA VAL A 310 -13.19 5.50 11.60
C VAL A 310 -13.96 6.25 10.52
N GLY A 311 -13.40 7.33 9.98
CA GLY A 311 -14.00 8.10 8.89
C GLY A 311 -14.21 7.27 7.62
N LEU A 312 -13.26 6.38 7.29
CA LEU A 312 -13.41 5.43 6.17
C LEU A 312 -14.55 4.43 6.41
N LYS A 313 -14.62 3.84 7.61
CA LYS A 313 -15.68 2.89 8.00
C LYS A 313 -17.07 3.53 8.00
N MET A 314 -17.18 4.80 8.38
CA MET A 314 -18.45 5.54 8.37
C MET A 314 -18.84 6.04 6.97
N GLY A 315 -17.87 6.43 6.16
CA GLY A 315 -18.10 7.11 4.88
C GLY A 315 -17.88 6.20 3.66
N LEU A 316 -16.61 5.89 3.37
CA LEU A 316 -16.24 5.30 2.07
C LEU A 316 -16.50 3.79 1.96
N PHE A 317 -16.39 3.02 3.06
CA PHE A 317 -16.55 1.56 2.99
C PHE A 317 -18.00 1.13 2.71
N PRO A 318 -19.03 1.65 3.42
CA PRO A 318 -20.41 1.28 3.13
C PRO A 318 -20.81 1.63 1.70
N LEU A 319 -20.32 2.76 1.19
CA LEU A 319 -20.56 3.17 -0.20
C LEU A 319 -19.97 2.17 -1.19
N GLY A 320 -18.76 1.65 -0.95
CA GLY A 320 -18.15 0.63 -1.80
C GLY A 320 -19.01 -0.62 -1.92
N THR A 321 -19.45 -1.15 -0.76
CA THR A 321 -20.28 -2.36 -0.69
C THR A 321 -21.66 -2.16 -1.33
N GLN A 322 -22.37 -1.09 -0.95
CA GLN A 322 -23.69 -0.78 -1.52
C GLN A 322 -23.61 -0.57 -3.03
N MET A 323 -22.57 0.11 -3.53
CA MET A 323 -22.40 0.34 -4.96
C MET A 323 -22.12 -0.96 -5.70
N ALA A 324 -21.33 -1.87 -5.14
CA ALA A 324 -21.08 -3.18 -5.73
C ALA A 324 -22.39 -3.97 -5.85
N GLU A 325 -23.17 -4.09 -4.78
CA GLU A 325 -24.47 -4.78 -4.77
C GLU A 325 -25.46 -4.19 -5.78
N GLN A 326 -25.57 -2.86 -5.82
CA GLN A 326 -26.46 -2.16 -6.75
C GLN A 326 -26.03 -2.34 -8.21
N LEU A 327 -24.72 -2.28 -8.50
CA LEU A 327 -24.18 -2.47 -9.85
C LEU A 327 -24.39 -3.91 -10.35
N ILE A 328 -24.27 -4.89 -9.46
CA ILE A 328 -24.53 -6.31 -9.77
C ILE A 328 -26.01 -6.52 -10.04
N GLY A 329 -26.90 -5.94 -9.23
CA GLY A 329 -28.34 -6.04 -9.41
C GLY A 329 -28.87 -5.44 -10.72
N LEU A 330 -28.13 -4.53 -11.35
CA LEU A 330 -28.44 -4.00 -12.68
C LEU A 330 -28.10 -4.99 -13.81
N ASP A 331 -27.22 -5.96 -13.57
CA ASP A 331 -26.71 -6.93 -14.55
C ASP A 331 -26.17 -6.29 -15.84
N VAL A 332 -25.49 -5.14 -15.70
CA VAL A 332 -24.84 -4.43 -16.82
C VAL A 332 -23.32 -4.42 -16.64
N PRO A 333 -22.59 -5.41 -17.20
CA PRO A 333 -21.14 -5.54 -17.03
C PRO A 333 -20.35 -4.27 -17.38
N VAL A 334 -20.80 -3.53 -18.39
CA VAL A 334 -20.15 -2.28 -18.83
C VAL A 334 -20.15 -1.22 -17.72
N LEU A 335 -21.23 -1.12 -16.92
CA LEU A 335 -21.30 -0.18 -15.81
C LEU A 335 -20.40 -0.60 -14.65
N ILE A 336 -20.29 -1.90 -14.38
CA ILE A 336 -19.36 -2.45 -13.38
C ILE A 336 -17.92 -2.10 -13.77
N LEU A 337 -17.55 -2.32 -15.05
CA LEU A 337 -16.22 -2.02 -15.58
C LEU A 337 -15.93 -0.51 -15.58
N LEU A 338 -16.91 0.32 -15.94
CA LEU A 338 -16.76 1.78 -15.90
C LEU A 338 -16.59 2.27 -14.46
N PHE A 339 -17.34 1.71 -13.51
CA PHE A 339 -17.18 2.03 -12.10
C PHE A 339 -15.78 1.65 -11.60
N ALA A 340 -15.33 0.43 -11.89
CA ALA A 340 -13.99 -0.06 -11.57
C ALA A 340 -12.88 0.85 -12.13
N LEU A 341 -13.02 1.30 -13.39
CA LEU A 341 -12.11 2.23 -14.03
C LEU A 341 -12.06 3.58 -13.29
N LEU A 342 -13.21 4.19 -13.05
CA LEU A 342 -13.29 5.51 -12.44
C LEU A 342 -12.87 5.50 -10.97
N ILE A 343 -13.29 4.51 -10.20
CA ILE A 343 -12.94 4.40 -8.79
C ILE A 343 -11.45 4.12 -8.61
N GLY A 344 -10.86 3.25 -9.45
CA GLY A 344 -9.42 2.97 -9.43
C GLY A 344 -8.58 4.20 -9.77
N PHE A 345 -9.03 5.00 -10.74
CA PHE A 345 -8.40 6.30 -11.04
C PHE A 345 -8.51 7.26 -9.84
N ALA A 346 -9.71 7.40 -9.29
CA ALA A 346 -10.03 8.34 -8.23
C ALA A 346 -9.28 8.07 -6.91
N THR A 347 -9.25 6.81 -6.48
CA THR A 347 -8.54 6.40 -5.25
C THR A 347 -7.05 6.61 -5.38
N THR A 348 -6.47 6.27 -6.53
CA THR A 348 -5.04 6.49 -6.79
C THR A 348 -4.69 7.98 -6.84
N MET A 349 -5.58 8.83 -7.36
CA MET A 349 -5.37 10.27 -7.32
C MET A 349 -5.45 10.84 -5.90
N ALA A 350 -6.23 10.21 -5.03
CA ALA A 350 -6.36 10.55 -3.61
C ALA A 350 -5.15 10.13 -2.77
N GLU A 351 -4.30 9.25 -3.31
CA GLU A 351 -3.21 8.58 -2.60
C GLU A 351 -2.12 9.54 -2.07
N PRO A 352 -1.96 9.68 -0.74
CA PRO A 352 -0.93 10.53 -0.15
C PRO A 352 0.49 10.00 -0.39
N ALA A 353 0.69 8.69 -0.32
CA ALA A 353 2.01 8.07 -0.46
C ALA A 353 2.56 8.28 -1.89
N LEU A 354 1.69 8.20 -2.90
CA LEU A 354 2.01 8.46 -4.30
C LEU A 354 2.43 9.92 -4.51
N LEU A 355 1.76 10.86 -3.85
CA LEU A 355 2.11 12.28 -3.90
C LEU A 355 3.52 12.52 -3.33
N ALA A 356 3.84 11.89 -2.20
CA ALA A 356 5.16 12.01 -1.58
C ALA A 356 6.28 11.44 -2.48
N ILE A 357 6.08 10.23 -3.02
CA ILE A 357 7.08 9.55 -3.85
C ILE A 357 7.26 10.25 -5.20
N ALA A 358 6.17 10.68 -5.84
CA ALA A 358 6.24 11.46 -7.08
C ALA A 358 6.97 12.81 -6.86
N GLY A 359 6.76 13.46 -5.71
CA GLY A 359 7.49 14.67 -5.32
C GLY A 359 8.98 14.42 -5.10
N GLN A 360 9.33 13.37 -4.34
CA GLN A 360 10.73 12.97 -4.13
C GLN A 360 11.43 12.63 -5.45
N ALA A 361 10.76 11.88 -6.32
CA ALA A 361 11.26 11.55 -7.65
C ALA A 361 11.51 12.81 -8.51
N ALA A 362 10.60 13.79 -8.47
CA ALA A 362 10.78 15.06 -9.19
C ALA A 362 11.99 15.85 -8.66
N HIS A 363 12.22 15.86 -7.34
CA HIS A 363 13.36 16.56 -6.74
C HIS A 363 14.72 15.91 -7.00
N VAL A 364 14.77 14.57 -7.10
CA VAL A 364 16.03 13.84 -7.31
C VAL A 364 16.29 13.49 -8.77
N SER A 365 15.37 13.80 -9.68
CA SER A 365 15.49 13.45 -11.09
C SER A 365 16.22 14.53 -11.90
N PRO A 366 17.37 14.22 -12.51
CA PRO A 366 18.00 15.10 -13.49
C PRO A 366 17.23 15.15 -14.82
N ALA A 367 16.19 14.30 -14.98
CA ALA A 367 15.38 14.23 -16.19
C ALA A 367 14.18 15.18 -16.24
N GLY A 368 13.94 15.97 -15.19
CA GLY A 368 12.81 16.90 -15.15
C GLY A 368 11.47 16.17 -15.09
N ILE A 369 11.39 15.09 -14.32
CA ILE A 369 10.13 14.32 -14.22
C ILE A 369 9.09 15.16 -13.46
N ASN A 370 7.96 15.41 -14.10
CA ASN A 370 6.86 16.14 -13.49
C ASN A 370 6.04 15.24 -12.55
N ALA A 371 5.95 15.61 -11.27
CA ALA A 371 5.23 14.85 -10.24
C ALA A 371 3.74 14.65 -10.59
N THR A 372 3.07 15.66 -11.14
CA THR A 372 1.68 15.56 -11.57
C THR A 372 1.51 14.62 -12.76
N ALA A 373 2.45 14.63 -13.71
CA ALA A 373 2.43 13.71 -14.85
C ALA A 373 2.61 12.25 -14.40
N ILE A 374 3.56 11.97 -13.50
CA ILE A 374 3.69 10.64 -12.88
C ILE A 374 2.37 10.21 -12.26
N ARG A 375 1.75 11.07 -11.45
CA ARG A 375 0.50 10.74 -10.74
C ARG A 375 -0.61 10.35 -11.70
N LEU A 376 -0.80 11.11 -12.78
CA LEU A 376 -1.82 10.82 -13.79
C LEU A 376 -1.53 9.50 -14.53
N VAL A 377 -0.28 9.25 -14.89
CA VAL A 377 0.15 8.00 -15.55
C VAL A 377 -0.07 6.80 -14.64
N VAL A 378 0.30 6.92 -13.36
CA VAL A 378 0.11 5.89 -12.34
C VAL A 378 -1.38 5.62 -12.12
N ALA A 379 -2.20 6.66 -11.90
CA ALA A 379 -3.64 6.52 -11.72
C ALA A 379 -4.35 5.90 -12.93
N SER A 380 -3.91 6.23 -14.14
CA SER A 380 -4.42 5.61 -15.37
C SER A 380 -4.04 4.12 -15.44
N GLY A 381 -2.83 3.76 -15.01
CA GLY A 381 -2.41 2.36 -14.88
C GLY A 381 -3.29 1.61 -13.90
N VAL A 382 -3.50 2.13 -12.68
CA VAL A 382 -4.37 1.50 -11.68
C VAL A 382 -5.79 1.31 -12.22
N ALA A 383 -6.36 2.34 -12.86
CA ALA A 383 -7.70 2.28 -13.44
C ALA A 383 -7.84 1.11 -14.42
N VAL A 384 -6.91 0.98 -15.37
CA VAL A 384 -6.89 -0.13 -16.34
C VAL A 384 -6.69 -1.48 -15.64
N GLY A 385 -5.78 -1.55 -14.67
CA GLY A 385 -5.50 -2.77 -13.91
C GLY A 385 -6.72 -3.26 -13.14
N ILE A 386 -7.35 -2.40 -12.34
CA ILE A 386 -8.57 -2.75 -11.58
C ILE A 386 -9.70 -3.13 -12.53
N THR A 387 -9.87 -2.43 -13.65
CA THR A 387 -10.88 -2.78 -14.66
C THR A 387 -10.64 -4.17 -15.25
N LEU A 388 -9.40 -4.51 -15.56
CA LEU A 388 -9.04 -5.84 -16.05
C LEU A 388 -9.25 -6.92 -14.98
N GLY A 389 -8.92 -6.61 -13.72
CA GLY A 389 -9.16 -7.51 -12.59
C GLY A 389 -10.65 -7.77 -12.35
N VAL A 390 -11.48 -6.75 -12.45
CA VAL A 390 -12.94 -6.88 -12.35
C VAL A 390 -13.49 -7.67 -13.54
N TYR A 391 -13.02 -7.39 -14.76
CA TYR A 391 -13.36 -8.19 -15.94
C TYR A 391 -13.03 -9.68 -15.75
N ARG A 392 -11.87 -9.99 -15.14
CA ARG A 392 -11.48 -11.37 -14.79
C ARG A 392 -12.50 -12.04 -13.87
N ILE A 393 -13.01 -11.33 -12.85
CA ILE A 393 -14.02 -11.86 -11.92
C ILE A 393 -15.34 -12.14 -12.66
N LEU A 394 -15.78 -11.20 -13.52
CA LEU A 394 -17.01 -11.36 -14.30
C LEU A 394 -16.96 -12.59 -15.21
N VAL A 395 -15.87 -12.77 -15.95
CA VAL A 395 -15.72 -13.90 -16.89
C VAL A 395 -15.36 -15.21 -16.17
N GLY A 396 -14.80 -15.14 -14.95
CA GLY A 396 -14.36 -16.32 -14.21
C GLY A 396 -13.05 -16.90 -14.66
N ALA A 397 -12.19 -16.05 -15.22
CA ALA A 397 -10.94 -16.51 -15.77
C ALA A 397 -9.90 -16.75 -14.65
N PRO A 398 -9.06 -17.79 -14.75
CA PRO A 398 -8.05 -18.08 -13.74
C PRO A 398 -7.04 -16.92 -13.58
N LEU A 399 -6.85 -16.47 -12.34
CA LEU A 399 -6.00 -15.33 -12.00
C LEU A 399 -4.54 -15.48 -12.49
N HIS A 400 -3.97 -16.69 -12.37
CA HIS A 400 -2.57 -16.93 -12.66
C HIS A 400 -2.20 -16.58 -14.12
N TYR A 401 -3.06 -16.82 -15.11
CA TYR A 401 -2.76 -16.45 -16.50
C TYR A 401 -2.64 -14.94 -16.69
N PHE A 402 -3.56 -14.17 -16.11
CA PHE A 402 -3.54 -12.72 -16.23
C PHE A 402 -2.30 -12.12 -15.55
N ILE A 403 -1.95 -12.64 -14.37
CA ILE A 403 -0.74 -12.21 -13.66
C ILE A 403 0.52 -12.56 -14.47
N MET A 404 0.63 -13.79 -14.99
CA MET A 404 1.77 -14.22 -15.80
C MET A 404 1.97 -13.36 -17.04
N VAL A 405 0.90 -13.10 -17.79
CA VAL A 405 0.95 -12.24 -18.97
C VAL A 405 1.35 -10.82 -18.59
N SER A 406 0.78 -10.27 -17.52
CA SER A 406 1.08 -8.91 -17.08
C SER A 406 2.54 -8.76 -16.64
N TYR A 407 3.08 -9.71 -15.88
CA TYR A 407 4.50 -9.70 -15.50
C TYR A 407 5.45 -9.98 -16.67
N ALA A 408 5.06 -10.82 -17.63
CA ALA A 408 5.84 -11.02 -18.85
C ALA A 408 5.97 -9.70 -19.63
N VAL A 409 4.88 -8.92 -19.73
CA VAL A 409 4.90 -7.56 -20.30
C VAL A 409 5.82 -6.65 -19.49
N VAL A 410 5.74 -6.65 -18.15
CA VAL A 410 6.65 -5.87 -17.30
C VAL A 410 8.11 -6.23 -17.56
N ILE A 411 8.47 -7.52 -17.60
CA ILE A 411 9.84 -7.97 -17.84
C ILE A 411 10.34 -7.52 -19.23
N ALA A 412 9.49 -7.63 -20.25
CA ALA A 412 9.82 -7.13 -21.59
C ALA A 412 10.03 -5.61 -21.60
N LEU A 413 9.17 -4.85 -20.91
CA LEU A 413 9.30 -3.40 -20.80
C LEU A 413 10.54 -2.99 -20.01
N VAL A 414 10.91 -3.71 -18.95
CA VAL A 414 12.14 -3.46 -18.19
C VAL A 414 13.39 -3.64 -19.06
N ALA A 415 13.38 -4.59 -19.99
CA ALA A 415 14.49 -4.78 -20.93
C ALA A 415 14.64 -3.62 -21.93
N LEU A 416 13.53 -2.95 -22.25
CA LEU A 416 13.48 -1.84 -23.20
C LEU A 416 13.66 -0.46 -22.54
N ALA A 417 13.19 -0.30 -21.30
CA ALA A 417 13.09 0.98 -20.62
C ALA A 417 14.45 1.48 -20.09
N PRO A 418 14.61 2.81 -19.93
CA PRO A 418 15.83 3.38 -19.40
C PRO A 418 16.04 2.97 -17.93
N LYS A 419 17.23 2.43 -17.63
CA LYS A 419 17.53 1.79 -16.34
C LYS A 419 17.34 2.68 -15.11
N TYR A 420 17.44 4.01 -15.26
CA TYR A 420 17.29 4.95 -14.16
C TYR A 420 15.86 5.02 -13.61
N ILE A 421 14.84 4.67 -14.42
CA ILE A 421 13.43 4.80 -14.00
C ILE A 421 12.85 3.48 -13.47
N VAL A 422 13.49 2.35 -13.77
CA VAL A 422 12.96 1.01 -13.41
C VAL A 422 12.70 0.91 -11.91
N ALA A 423 13.64 1.35 -11.08
CA ALA A 423 13.49 1.34 -9.63
C ALA A 423 12.25 2.14 -9.16
N LEU A 424 12.08 3.33 -9.73
CA LEU A 424 10.96 4.22 -9.45
C LEU A 424 9.63 3.63 -9.93
N ALA A 425 9.59 3.01 -11.12
CA ALA A 425 8.38 2.41 -11.67
C ALA A 425 7.82 1.31 -10.76
N PHE A 426 8.69 0.43 -10.26
CA PHE A 426 8.28 -0.62 -9.32
C PHE A 426 7.90 -0.07 -7.94
N ASP A 427 8.65 0.92 -7.43
CA ASP A 427 8.26 1.57 -6.17
C ASP A 427 6.88 2.23 -6.32
N LEU A 428 6.62 2.95 -7.42
CA LEU A 428 5.31 3.56 -7.68
C LEU A 428 4.17 2.54 -7.77
N GLY A 429 4.41 1.36 -8.35
CA GLY A 429 3.43 0.27 -8.36
C GLY A 429 3.14 -0.32 -6.99
N GLY A 430 4.14 -0.38 -6.10
CA GLY A 430 3.89 -0.71 -4.70
C GLY A 430 3.11 0.38 -3.97
N VAL A 431 3.27 1.64 -4.35
CA VAL A 431 2.72 2.77 -3.57
C VAL A 431 1.23 3.04 -3.84
N THR A 432 0.65 2.43 -4.88
CA THR A 432 -0.76 2.62 -5.23
C THR A 432 -1.75 1.89 -4.32
N THR A 433 -1.26 1.07 -3.39
CA THR A 433 -2.04 0.11 -2.59
C THR A 433 -2.01 0.48 -1.11
N SER A 434 -2.54 1.66 -0.78
CA SER A 434 -2.57 2.18 0.59
C SER A 434 -3.82 1.82 1.39
N GLU A 435 -3.90 2.40 2.59
CA GLU A 435 -4.99 2.37 3.55
C GLU A 435 -6.37 2.78 2.98
N VAL A 436 -6.44 3.57 1.89
CA VAL A 436 -7.72 3.88 1.21
C VAL A 436 -8.04 2.84 0.13
N THR A 437 -7.08 2.54 -0.74
CA THR A 437 -7.31 1.71 -1.93
C THR A 437 -7.51 0.25 -1.56
N VAL A 438 -6.70 -0.29 -0.63
CA VAL A 438 -6.73 -1.72 -0.26
C VAL A 438 -8.11 -2.13 0.23
N PRO A 439 -8.69 -1.54 1.29
CA PRO A 439 -9.98 -2.03 1.80
C PRO A 439 -11.11 -1.88 0.79
N LEU A 440 -11.11 -0.80 -0.02
CA LEU A 440 -12.13 -0.57 -1.03
C LEU A 440 -12.04 -1.56 -2.19
N VAL A 441 -10.83 -1.81 -2.71
CA VAL A 441 -10.60 -2.73 -3.83
C VAL A 441 -10.81 -4.17 -3.39
N THR A 442 -10.38 -4.55 -2.18
CA THR A 442 -10.65 -5.87 -1.61
C THR A 442 -12.15 -6.07 -1.38
N ALA A 443 -12.85 -5.08 -0.83
CA ALA A 443 -14.31 -5.14 -0.66
C ALA A 443 -15.03 -5.26 -2.01
N LEU A 444 -14.58 -4.53 -3.04
CA LEU A 444 -15.12 -4.65 -4.39
C LEU A 444 -14.90 -6.05 -4.97
N GLY A 445 -13.70 -6.61 -4.82
CA GLY A 445 -13.36 -7.94 -5.32
C GLY A 445 -14.15 -9.04 -4.64
N ILE A 446 -14.15 -9.05 -3.29
CA ILE A 446 -14.93 -10.00 -2.49
C ILE A 446 -16.42 -9.83 -2.74
N GLY A 447 -16.93 -8.59 -2.78
CA GLY A 447 -18.35 -8.31 -3.04
C GLY A 447 -18.82 -8.81 -4.41
N LEU A 448 -18.02 -8.56 -5.46
CA LEU A 448 -18.31 -9.09 -6.80
C LEU A 448 -18.24 -10.62 -6.85
N ALA A 449 -17.23 -11.23 -6.23
CA ALA A 449 -17.08 -12.68 -6.20
C ALA A 449 -18.18 -13.36 -5.37
N SER A 450 -18.67 -12.75 -4.30
CA SER A 450 -19.74 -13.33 -3.48
C SER A 450 -21.13 -13.21 -4.11
N ALA A 451 -21.35 -12.21 -4.95
CA ALA A 451 -22.66 -11.96 -5.56
C ALA A 451 -22.88 -12.66 -6.90
N ILE A 452 -21.81 -13.15 -7.55
CA ILE A 452 -21.90 -13.87 -8.83
C ILE A 452 -21.97 -15.37 -8.54
N GLU A 453 -23.01 -16.04 -9.03
CA GLU A 453 -23.17 -17.49 -8.87
C GLU A 453 -21.98 -18.27 -9.44
N GLY A 454 -21.50 -19.27 -8.69
CA GLY A 454 -20.38 -20.12 -9.10
C GLY A 454 -18.99 -19.50 -8.92
N ARG A 455 -18.88 -18.34 -8.25
CA ARG A 455 -17.61 -17.73 -7.86
C ARG A 455 -17.27 -18.02 -6.40
N SER A 456 -15.96 -18.06 -6.11
CA SER A 456 -15.44 -18.20 -4.75
C SER A 456 -14.85 -16.88 -4.29
N ALA A 457 -15.29 -16.37 -3.14
CA ALA A 457 -14.71 -15.16 -2.55
C ALA A 457 -13.20 -15.30 -2.31
N LEU A 458 -12.71 -16.50 -1.95
CA LEU A 458 -11.29 -16.74 -1.66
C LEU A 458 -10.43 -16.78 -2.94
N VAL A 459 -10.94 -17.44 -3.99
CA VAL A 459 -10.17 -17.66 -5.24
C VAL A 459 -10.33 -16.48 -6.20
N ASP A 460 -11.56 -15.98 -6.34
CA ASP A 460 -11.91 -14.94 -7.30
C ASP A 460 -11.81 -13.52 -6.71
N GLY A 461 -12.17 -13.37 -5.43
CA GLY A 461 -12.25 -12.06 -4.78
C GLY A 461 -10.90 -11.39 -4.51
N PHE A 462 -9.86 -12.18 -4.21
CA PHE A 462 -8.48 -11.69 -4.09
C PHE A 462 -7.78 -11.63 -5.46
N GLY A 463 -6.76 -10.79 -5.56
CA GLY A 463 -5.92 -10.56 -6.75
C GLY A 463 -6.18 -9.23 -7.44
N LEU A 464 -7.16 -8.43 -6.99
CA LEU A 464 -7.40 -7.10 -7.57
C LEU A 464 -6.30 -6.09 -7.21
N ILE A 465 -5.75 -6.19 -6.01
CA ILE A 465 -4.65 -5.33 -5.55
C ILE A 465 -3.39 -5.61 -6.39
N ALA A 466 -3.18 -6.88 -6.75
CA ALA A 466 -2.12 -7.27 -7.68
C ALA A 466 -2.17 -6.48 -9.00
N PHE A 467 -3.35 -6.39 -9.63
CA PHE A 467 -3.52 -5.60 -10.85
C PHE A 467 -3.32 -4.10 -10.60
N ALA A 468 -3.81 -3.60 -9.47
CA ALA A 468 -3.60 -2.21 -9.05
C ALA A 468 -2.11 -1.88 -8.83
N SER A 469 -1.25 -2.86 -8.56
CA SER A 469 0.21 -2.66 -8.48
C SER A 469 0.94 -2.87 -9.80
N ILE A 470 0.56 -3.87 -10.62
CA ILE A 470 1.30 -4.22 -11.84
C ILE A 470 1.12 -3.17 -12.94
N PHE A 471 -0.11 -2.70 -13.15
CA PHE A 471 -0.41 -1.80 -14.28
C PHE A 471 0.20 -0.40 -14.15
N PRO A 472 0.36 0.19 -12.95
CA PRO A 472 1.21 1.37 -12.76
C PRO A 472 2.65 1.18 -13.19
N ILE A 473 3.23 0.00 -12.95
CA ILE A 473 4.60 -0.30 -13.38
C ILE A 473 4.66 -0.25 -14.91
N ILE A 474 3.71 -0.91 -15.57
CA ILE A 474 3.57 -0.89 -17.03
C ILE A 474 3.41 0.54 -17.53
N SER A 475 2.51 1.34 -16.95
CA SER A 475 2.23 2.69 -17.43
C SER A 475 3.42 3.63 -17.25
N VAL A 476 4.16 3.54 -16.14
CA VAL A 476 5.37 4.36 -15.90
C VAL A 476 6.52 3.95 -16.82
N LEU A 477 6.73 2.64 -17.06
CA LEU A 477 7.75 2.17 -18.01
C LEU A 477 7.43 2.62 -19.44
N LEU A 478 6.16 2.54 -19.86
CA LEU A 478 5.72 3.05 -21.16
C LEU A 478 5.90 4.57 -21.26
N TYR A 479 5.53 5.32 -20.22
CA TYR A 479 5.73 6.76 -20.16
C TYR A 479 7.22 7.13 -20.33
N ALA A 480 8.12 6.39 -19.67
CA ALA A 480 9.56 6.61 -19.81
C ALA A 480 10.06 6.38 -21.23
N LEU A 481 9.60 5.29 -21.88
CA LEU A 481 9.94 4.98 -23.27
C LEU A 481 9.47 6.07 -24.24
N VAL A 482 8.28 6.63 -24.01
CA VAL A 482 7.75 7.73 -24.81
C VAL A 482 8.58 9.01 -24.63
N LEU A 483 8.94 9.35 -23.38
CA LEU A 483 9.78 10.52 -23.09
C LEU A 483 11.18 10.41 -23.73
N GLU A 484 11.76 9.22 -23.76
CA GLU A 484 13.08 9.00 -24.36
C GLU A 484 13.03 9.11 -25.89
N LYS A 485 11.97 8.59 -26.53
CA LYS A 485 11.79 8.68 -27.98
C LYS A 485 11.34 10.06 -28.47
N ILE A 486 10.70 10.86 -27.60
CA ILE A 486 10.18 12.20 -27.96
C ILE A 486 10.75 13.25 -26.98
N PRO A 487 12.02 13.68 -27.17
CA PRO A 487 12.70 14.60 -26.25
C PRO A 487 12.00 15.95 -26.07
N ARG A 488 11.18 16.37 -27.05
CA ARG A 488 10.40 17.62 -27.01
C ARG A 488 9.36 17.66 -25.88
N LEU A 489 8.98 16.52 -25.31
CA LEU A 489 8.07 16.44 -24.17
C LEU A 489 8.77 16.66 -22.82
N ARG A 490 10.11 16.70 -22.80
CA ARG A 490 10.90 17.01 -21.61
C ARG A 490 10.80 18.51 -21.38
N LYS A 491 10.07 18.94 -20.35
CA LYS A 491 10.14 20.34 -19.90
C LYS A 491 11.57 20.59 -19.44
N GLU A 492 12.25 21.54 -20.07
CA GLU A 492 13.49 22.08 -19.51
C GLU A 492 13.16 22.66 -18.12
N PRO A 493 13.97 22.36 -17.09
CA PRO A 493 13.77 22.96 -15.77
C PRO A 493 13.97 24.47 -15.92
N SER A 494 12.90 25.23 -15.65
CA SER A 494 12.90 26.69 -15.51
C SER A 494 13.53 27.13 -14.20
#